data_AF-A0A6N7AAL3-F1
#
_entry.id   AF-A0A6N7AAL3-F1
#
_cell.length_a   1.000
_cell.length_b   1.000
_cell.length_c   1.000
_cell.angle_alpha   90.00
_cell.angle_beta   90.00
_cell.angle_gamma   90.00
#
_symmetry.space_group_name_H-M   'P 1'
#
loop_
_entity.id
_entity.type
_entity.pdbx_description
1 polymer ?
#
loop_
_entity_poly.entity_id
_entity_poly.type
_entity_poly.pdbx_seq_one_letter_code
_entity_poly.pdbx_strand_id
1 'polypeptide(L)'
;MNYEPRIIAFLCTWCSYTGADTAGIARMKSPANIRAIRVPCSGRVSPELVMRAFDQGADGVLVLGCHIGECHYETGNHRAAKRLPILRSLMVFAGLEPERLHLDWVSASEGERFSKIATEFTDKVRGLGPVHWHIQPADRQALEAKLATVGESIPCPEMNCADKTDAIRAKARELLEKDEVGVVIGYEVGPRGRTRPYFAYTPEETEHLVWNPDCSHNLTRYLPIKLRPVKGKENPKPVAVVVKPCDSKAINVMMAENQYRRDQVHVLGVTCEGIRTLDGNLQTRCIACQESVPIVCDTLIGEATTPRPPLQVSCCETAIAELENTTPTERMEFWLSQFDRCIRCYACRQACPMCNCPICLFDRDESTYVGLGIGVNEKRTFHLGRAYHLAGRCIGCNECERACPMNIPISLLNQKLAAEIEKSFGHRAGLKAVPSPIVTVLSGEYKEG
;
A
#
# COMPACT_ATOMS: atom_id res chain seq x y z
N MET A 1 -5.46 -26.57 -32.47
CA MET A 1 -4.27 -25.69 -32.63
C MET A 1 -3.43 -25.85 -31.38
N ASN A 2 -2.12 -26.06 -31.50
CA ASN A 2 -1.25 -26.06 -30.32
C ASN A 2 -1.23 -24.64 -29.73
N TYR A 3 -1.41 -24.54 -28.41
CA TYR A 3 -1.33 -23.28 -27.68
C TYR A 3 0.05 -22.63 -27.86
N GLU A 4 0.07 -21.33 -28.12
CA GLU A 4 1.30 -20.53 -28.17
C GLU A 4 1.11 -19.28 -27.30
N PRO A 5 2.01 -19.02 -26.33
CA PRO A 5 1.79 -17.97 -25.34
C PRO A 5 1.90 -16.58 -25.96
N ARG A 6 1.11 -15.63 -25.47
CA ARG A 6 1.18 -14.21 -25.84
C ARG A 6 2.15 -13.50 -24.91
N ILE A 7 3.33 -13.15 -25.40
CA ILE A 7 4.37 -12.51 -24.57
C ILE A 7 4.54 -11.05 -24.96
N ILE A 8 4.49 -10.17 -23.95
CA ILE A 8 4.87 -8.76 -24.09
C ILE A 8 6.27 -8.57 -23.51
N ALA A 9 7.20 -8.04 -24.30
CA ALA A 9 8.55 -7.74 -23.87
C ALA A 9 8.81 -6.23 -23.84
N PHE A 10 9.06 -5.65 -22.68
CA PHE A 10 9.51 -4.26 -22.56
C PHE A 10 11.03 -4.20 -22.68
N LEU A 11 11.54 -3.55 -23.72
CA LEU A 11 12.96 -3.49 -24.02
C LEU A 11 13.47 -2.05 -23.91
N CYS A 12 14.49 -1.84 -23.08
CA CYS A 12 15.26 -0.60 -23.04
C CYS A 12 15.87 -0.28 -24.42
N THR A 13 15.68 0.96 -24.87
CA THR A 13 16.14 1.47 -26.16
C THR A 13 17.64 1.31 -26.38
N TRP A 14 18.44 1.55 -25.34
CA TRP A 14 19.89 1.70 -25.47
C TRP A 14 20.67 0.40 -25.47
N CYS A 15 20.12 -0.64 -24.84
CA CYS A 15 20.83 -1.91 -24.68
C CYS A 15 19.98 -3.07 -25.18
N SER A 16 18.95 -3.48 -24.45
CA SER A 16 18.22 -4.71 -24.77
C SER A 16 17.46 -4.68 -26.11
N TYR A 17 16.97 -3.51 -26.55
CA TYR A 17 16.36 -3.39 -27.88
C TYR A 17 17.42 -3.58 -28.97
N THR A 18 18.59 -2.93 -28.82
CA THR A 18 19.73 -3.13 -29.73
C THR A 18 20.30 -4.55 -29.65
N GLY A 19 20.27 -5.20 -28.48
CA GLY A 19 20.61 -6.61 -28.32
C GLY A 19 19.67 -7.51 -29.15
N ALA A 20 18.37 -7.19 -29.19
CA ALA A 20 17.43 -7.85 -30.07
C ALA A 20 17.73 -7.59 -31.55
N ASP A 21 18.09 -6.35 -31.93
CA ASP A 21 18.53 -6.02 -33.30
C ASP A 21 19.79 -6.82 -33.69
N THR A 22 20.77 -6.91 -32.80
CA THR A 22 22.00 -7.71 -32.98
C THR A 22 21.66 -9.19 -33.20
N ALA A 23 20.72 -9.74 -32.43
CA ALA A 23 20.25 -11.12 -32.63
C ALA A 23 19.62 -11.30 -34.03
N GLY A 24 18.82 -10.33 -34.48
CA GLY A 24 18.22 -10.32 -35.81
C GLY A 24 19.24 -10.24 -36.95
N ILE A 25 20.22 -9.33 -36.85
CA ILE A 25 21.32 -9.18 -37.83
C ILE A 25 22.13 -10.47 -37.93
N ALA A 26 22.44 -11.09 -36.78
CA ALA A 26 23.14 -12.37 -36.70
C ALA A 26 22.28 -13.58 -37.09
N ARG A 27 21.01 -13.37 -37.47
CA ARG A 27 20.05 -14.42 -37.86
C ARG A 27 19.87 -15.50 -36.79
N MET A 28 19.97 -15.10 -35.52
CA MET A 28 19.72 -15.98 -34.38
C MET A 28 18.22 -16.31 -34.32
N LYS A 29 17.90 -17.57 -33.98
CA LYS A 29 16.51 -18.01 -33.86
C LYS A 29 15.94 -17.59 -32.52
N SER A 30 14.89 -16.76 -32.54
CA SER A 30 14.09 -16.41 -31.36
C SER A 30 12.61 -16.76 -31.57
N PRO A 31 11.82 -16.96 -30.51
CA PRO A 31 10.39 -17.25 -30.63
C PRO A 31 9.62 -16.12 -31.32
N ALA A 32 8.72 -16.46 -32.24
CA ALA A 32 7.97 -15.50 -33.06
C ALA A 32 6.77 -14.85 -32.35
N ASN A 33 6.42 -15.33 -31.15
CA ASN A 33 5.26 -14.93 -30.36
C ASN A 33 5.57 -13.87 -29.29
N ILE A 34 6.80 -13.35 -29.25
CA ILE A 34 7.19 -12.21 -28.41
C ILE A 34 6.91 -10.90 -29.16
N ARG A 35 6.18 -9.99 -28.52
CA ARG A 35 5.93 -8.63 -29.03
C ARG A 35 6.72 -7.62 -28.20
N ALA A 36 7.75 -7.05 -28.81
CA ALA A 36 8.60 -6.07 -28.17
C ALA A 36 7.96 -4.67 -28.15
N ILE A 37 7.90 -4.05 -26.98
CA ILE A 37 7.58 -2.66 -26.75
C ILE A 37 8.87 -1.94 -26.37
N ARG A 38 9.29 -1.00 -27.23
CA ARG A 38 10.46 -0.16 -26.96
C ARG A 38 10.12 0.87 -25.89
N VAL A 39 10.95 0.94 -24.85
CA VAL A 39 10.90 2.00 -23.82
C VAL A 39 12.25 2.71 -23.75
N PRO A 40 12.32 4.00 -23.35
CA PRO A 40 13.60 4.68 -23.20
C PRO A 40 14.53 3.96 -22.23
N CYS A 41 13.99 3.48 -21.10
CA CYS A 41 14.73 2.79 -20.04
C CYS A 41 13.85 1.71 -19.40
N SER A 42 14.45 0.65 -18.85
CA SER A 42 13.72 -0.31 -18.00
C SER A 42 13.08 0.37 -16.78
N GLY A 43 13.67 1.46 -16.28
CA GLY A 43 13.07 2.29 -15.23
C GLY A 43 11.73 2.94 -15.59
N ARG A 44 11.37 3.00 -16.88
CA ARG A 44 10.05 3.47 -17.34
C ARG A 44 8.96 2.42 -17.15
N VAL A 45 9.33 1.14 -17.05
CA VAL A 45 8.37 0.04 -16.89
C VAL A 45 7.81 0.08 -15.48
N SER A 46 6.63 0.68 -15.36
CA SER A 46 5.92 0.79 -14.10
C SER A 46 5.09 -0.47 -13.84
N PRO A 47 4.74 -0.75 -12.57
CA PRO A 47 3.87 -1.87 -12.23
C PRO A 47 2.53 -1.88 -12.97
N GLU A 48 1.98 -0.71 -13.25
CA GLU A 48 0.73 -0.54 -13.99
C GLU A 48 0.84 -0.98 -15.44
N LEU A 49 2.00 -0.81 -16.08
CA LEU A 49 2.25 -1.34 -17.43
C LEU A 49 2.27 -2.88 -17.44
N VAL A 50 2.88 -3.49 -16.42
CA VAL A 50 2.94 -4.94 -16.28
C VAL A 50 1.54 -5.50 -16.00
N MET A 51 0.81 -4.94 -15.03
CA MET A 51 -0.57 -5.36 -14.73
C MET A 51 -1.48 -5.20 -15.95
N ARG A 52 -1.37 -4.08 -16.68
CA ARG A 52 -2.15 -3.86 -17.91
C ARG A 52 -1.83 -4.90 -18.98
N ALA A 53 -0.58 -5.32 -19.13
CA ALA A 53 -0.23 -6.35 -20.11
C ALA A 53 -0.98 -7.67 -19.81
N PHE A 54 -1.05 -8.07 -18.55
CA PHE A 54 -1.85 -9.24 -18.14
C PHE A 54 -3.36 -9.01 -18.30
N ASP A 55 -3.88 -7.82 -17.96
CA ASP A 55 -5.30 -7.47 -18.18
C ASP A 55 -5.70 -7.56 -19.67
N GLN A 56 -4.76 -7.30 -20.58
CA GLN A 56 -4.96 -7.39 -22.03
C GLN A 56 -4.70 -8.81 -22.59
N GLY A 57 -4.50 -9.80 -21.72
CA GLY A 57 -4.35 -11.20 -22.09
C GLY A 57 -2.94 -11.62 -22.49
N ALA A 58 -1.90 -10.99 -21.93
CA ALA A 58 -0.55 -11.54 -21.99
C ALA A 58 -0.44 -12.77 -21.06
N ASP A 59 0.21 -13.82 -21.54
CA ASP A 59 0.51 -15.03 -20.77
C ASP A 59 1.83 -14.91 -20.00
N GLY A 60 2.70 -13.99 -20.44
CA GLY A 60 3.95 -13.64 -19.80
C GLY A 60 4.42 -12.22 -20.16
N VAL A 61 5.09 -11.59 -19.21
CA VAL A 61 5.69 -10.25 -19.35
C VAL A 61 7.19 -10.35 -19.09
N LEU A 62 7.98 -9.98 -20.10
CA LEU A 62 9.43 -9.91 -20.05
C LEU A 62 9.87 -8.44 -19.97
N VAL A 63 10.80 -8.12 -19.08
CA VAL A 63 11.40 -6.79 -18.99
C VAL A 63 12.91 -6.93 -19.11
N LEU A 64 13.50 -6.31 -20.13
CA LEU A 64 14.94 -6.32 -20.33
C LEU A 64 15.49 -4.89 -20.25
N GLY A 65 16.61 -4.74 -19.52
CA GLY A 65 17.31 -3.47 -19.36
C GLY A 65 18.81 -3.58 -19.62
N CYS A 66 19.51 -2.46 -19.47
CA CYS A 66 20.97 -2.41 -19.41
C CYS A 66 21.47 -3.17 -18.16
N HIS A 67 22.69 -3.72 -18.19
CA HIS A 67 23.35 -4.25 -16.99
C HIS A 67 23.42 -3.19 -15.89
N ILE A 68 23.38 -3.64 -14.64
CA ILE A 68 23.48 -2.77 -13.48
C ILE A 68 24.83 -2.05 -13.51
N GLY A 69 24.80 -0.71 -13.41
CA GLY A 69 25.98 0.15 -13.61
C GLY A 69 26.17 0.69 -15.04
N GLU A 70 25.48 0.13 -16.04
CA GLU A 70 25.60 0.54 -17.45
C GLU A 70 24.35 1.26 -17.98
N CYS A 71 23.51 1.78 -17.08
CA CYS A 71 22.30 2.46 -17.50
C CYS A 71 22.65 3.77 -18.23
N HIS A 72 22.08 3.97 -19.42
CA HIS A 72 22.19 5.24 -20.13
C HIS A 72 21.67 6.44 -19.31
N TYR A 73 20.70 6.20 -18.42
CA TYR A 73 20.13 7.21 -17.52
C TYR A 73 20.62 7.00 -16.07
N GLU A 74 21.82 6.46 -15.90
CA GLU A 74 22.54 6.22 -14.65
C GLU A 74 21.86 5.21 -13.71
N THR A 75 20.67 5.52 -13.21
CA THR A 75 20.01 4.76 -12.12
C THR A 75 18.65 4.17 -12.51
N GLY A 76 18.20 4.34 -13.76
CA GLY A 76 16.88 3.89 -14.20
C GLY A 76 16.66 2.38 -14.01
N ASN A 77 17.65 1.55 -14.36
CA ASN A 77 17.59 0.10 -14.15
C ASN A 77 17.65 -0.30 -12.67
N HIS A 78 18.35 0.45 -11.82
CA HIS A 78 18.31 0.24 -10.36
C HIS A 78 16.90 0.44 -9.80
N ARG A 79 16.13 1.41 -10.32
CA ARG A 79 14.71 1.57 -9.94
C ARG A 79 13.90 0.35 -10.35
N ALA A 80 14.09 -0.18 -11.56
CA ALA A 80 13.41 -1.40 -12.02
C ALA A 80 13.79 -2.64 -11.19
N ALA A 81 15.08 -2.80 -10.86
CA ALA A 81 15.62 -3.89 -10.05
C ALA A 81 15.06 -3.91 -8.62
N LYS A 82 14.67 -2.76 -8.07
CA LYS A 82 13.96 -2.67 -6.78
C LYS A 82 12.45 -2.90 -6.92
N ARG A 83 11.84 -2.35 -7.97
CA ARG A 83 10.38 -2.29 -8.14
C ARG A 83 9.75 -3.60 -8.60
N LEU A 84 10.35 -4.26 -9.59
CA LEU A 84 9.75 -5.44 -10.22
C LEU A 84 9.78 -6.69 -9.35
N PRO A 85 10.80 -6.96 -8.51
CA PRO A 85 10.73 -8.08 -7.56
C PRO A 85 9.60 -7.93 -6.54
N ILE A 86 9.35 -6.70 -6.04
CA ILE A 86 8.22 -6.42 -5.13
C ILE A 86 6.88 -6.63 -5.85
N LEU A 87 6.79 -6.22 -7.11
CA LEU A 87 5.59 -6.47 -7.92
C LEU A 87 5.38 -7.96 -8.13
N ARG A 88 6.45 -8.70 -8.45
CA ARG A 88 6.42 -10.16 -8.60
C ARG A 88 5.91 -10.82 -7.32
N SER A 89 6.42 -10.43 -6.14
CA SER A 89 5.95 -10.95 -4.84
C SER A 89 4.45 -10.68 -4.65
N LEU A 90 3.97 -9.48 -4.97
CA LEU A 90 2.55 -9.15 -4.91
C LEU A 90 1.70 -9.99 -5.87
N MET A 91 2.12 -10.13 -7.13
CA MET A 91 1.36 -10.87 -8.14
C MET A 91 1.33 -12.37 -7.83
N VAL A 92 2.42 -12.92 -7.28
CA VAL A 92 2.47 -14.30 -6.77
C VAL A 92 1.50 -14.49 -5.62
N PHE A 93 1.48 -13.55 -4.67
CA PHE A 93 0.52 -13.59 -3.58
C PHE A 93 -0.93 -13.46 -4.08
N ALA A 94 -1.14 -12.75 -5.19
CA ALA A 94 -2.42 -12.65 -5.89
C ALA A 94 -2.77 -13.89 -6.75
N GLY A 95 -1.89 -14.89 -6.81
CA GLY A 95 -2.12 -16.17 -7.50
C GLY A 95 -1.49 -16.31 -8.89
N LEU A 96 -0.69 -15.34 -9.35
CA LEU A 96 0.08 -15.49 -10.60
C LEU A 96 1.31 -16.38 -10.39
N GLU A 97 1.59 -17.26 -11.34
CA GLU A 97 2.80 -18.07 -11.30
C GLU A 97 4.06 -17.18 -11.44
N PRO A 98 5.08 -17.38 -10.59
CA PRO A 98 6.22 -16.48 -10.51
C PRO A 98 7.01 -16.40 -11.82
N GLU A 99 6.98 -17.43 -12.67
CA GLU A 99 7.71 -17.48 -13.93
C GLU A 99 7.10 -16.60 -15.02
N ARG A 100 5.88 -16.08 -14.84
CA ARG A 100 5.19 -15.26 -15.85
C ARG A 100 5.67 -13.80 -15.90
N LEU A 101 6.38 -13.33 -14.88
CA LEU A 101 7.04 -12.01 -14.88
C LEU A 101 8.54 -12.18 -14.70
N HIS A 102 9.31 -11.85 -15.73
CA HIS A 102 10.77 -11.96 -15.71
C HIS A 102 11.44 -10.60 -15.96
N LEU A 103 12.44 -10.29 -15.15
CA LEU A 103 13.34 -9.14 -15.32
C LEU A 103 14.76 -9.66 -15.52
N ASP A 104 15.43 -9.20 -16.58
CA ASP A 104 16.82 -9.55 -16.86
C ASP A 104 17.56 -8.38 -17.54
N TRP A 105 18.87 -8.58 -17.76
CA TRP A 105 19.77 -7.55 -18.28
C TRP A 105 20.47 -8.05 -19.54
N VAL A 106 20.46 -7.22 -20.58
CA VAL A 106 21.04 -7.51 -21.90
C VAL A 106 21.65 -6.22 -22.46
N SER A 107 22.96 -6.24 -22.73
CA SER A 107 23.69 -5.17 -23.42
C SER A 107 23.40 -5.16 -24.94
N ALA A 108 23.83 -4.09 -25.61
CA ALA A 108 23.61 -3.92 -27.06
C ALA A 108 24.29 -5.00 -27.93
N SER A 109 25.43 -5.53 -27.48
CA SER A 109 26.19 -6.57 -28.20
C SER A 109 25.76 -8.00 -27.87
N GLU A 110 24.85 -8.20 -26.93
CA GLU A 110 24.49 -9.51 -26.39
C GLU A 110 23.30 -10.14 -27.13
N GLY A 111 23.39 -10.26 -28.46
CA GLY A 111 22.34 -10.89 -29.27
C GLY A 111 22.07 -12.35 -28.89
N GLU A 112 23.12 -13.12 -28.61
CA GLU A 112 22.99 -14.53 -28.21
C GLU A 112 22.24 -14.67 -26.87
N ARG A 113 22.58 -13.81 -25.90
CA ARG A 113 21.91 -13.75 -24.59
C ARG A 113 20.45 -13.36 -24.74
N PHE A 114 20.12 -12.37 -25.56
CA PHE A 114 18.73 -12.01 -25.85
C PHE A 114 17.97 -13.23 -26.38
N SER A 115 18.50 -13.89 -27.41
CA SER A 115 17.85 -15.04 -28.05
C SER A 115 17.62 -16.18 -27.07
N LYS A 116 18.61 -16.43 -26.19
CA LYS A 116 18.53 -17.44 -25.13
C LYS A 116 17.44 -17.10 -24.12
N ILE A 117 17.46 -15.90 -23.54
CA ILE A 117 16.46 -15.47 -22.54
C ILE A 117 15.05 -15.50 -23.12
N ALA A 118 14.87 -14.99 -24.34
CA ALA A 118 13.59 -15.00 -25.05
C ALA A 118 13.06 -16.44 -25.23
N THR A 119 13.92 -17.37 -25.62
CA THR A 119 13.57 -18.79 -25.80
C THR A 119 13.21 -19.44 -24.46
N GLU A 120 14.09 -19.35 -23.47
CA GLU A 120 13.87 -19.96 -22.15
C GLU A 120 12.61 -19.40 -21.46
N PHE A 121 12.37 -18.09 -21.56
CA PHE A 121 11.18 -17.47 -21.01
C PHE A 121 9.92 -17.97 -21.73
N THR A 122 9.96 -18.05 -23.05
CA THR A 122 8.82 -18.55 -23.84
C THR A 122 8.51 -20.00 -23.50
N ASP A 123 9.53 -20.86 -23.38
CA ASP A 123 9.36 -22.27 -23.05
C ASP A 123 8.76 -22.45 -21.65
N LYS A 124 9.22 -21.67 -20.66
CA LYS A 124 8.64 -21.63 -19.31
C LYS A 124 7.16 -21.25 -19.35
N VAL A 125 6.81 -20.15 -20.01
CA VAL A 125 5.40 -19.69 -20.10
C VAL A 125 4.54 -20.67 -20.89
N ARG A 126 5.10 -21.31 -21.94
CA ARG A 126 4.39 -22.35 -22.70
C ARG A 126 4.06 -23.56 -21.81
N GLY A 127 5.01 -23.99 -20.96
CA GLY A 127 4.81 -25.08 -20.01
C GLY A 127 3.72 -24.81 -18.96
N LEU A 128 3.48 -23.54 -18.63
CA LEU A 128 2.42 -23.13 -17.71
C LEU A 128 1.03 -23.05 -18.35
N GLY A 129 0.93 -23.07 -19.68
CA GLY A 129 -0.34 -22.85 -20.36
C GLY A 129 -0.83 -21.39 -20.30
N PRO A 130 -2.03 -21.12 -20.84
CA PRO A 130 -2.60 -19.77 -20.86
C PRO A 130 -2.89 -19.27 -19.45
N VAL A 131 -2.76 -17.95 -19.25
CA VAL A 131 -3.14 -17.32 -17.99
C VAL A 131 -4.67 -17.30 -17.86
N HIS A 132 -5.18 -17.72 -16.70
CA HIS A 132 -6.61 -17.76 -16.42
C HIS A 132 -7.01 -16.78 -15.31
N TRP A 133 -7.12 -15.47 -15.61
CA TRP A 133 -7.67 -14.48 -14.68
C TRP A 133 -9.23 -14.51 -14.63
N HIS A 134 -9.83 -15.68 -14.43
CA HIS A 134 -11.28 -15.86 -14.39
C HIS A 134 -11.73 -16.72 -13.20
N ILE A 135 -12.90 -16.42 -12.66
CA ILE A 135 -13.55 -17.22 -11.61
C ILE A 135 -14.61 -18.11 -12.25
N GLN A 136 -14.58 -19.41 -11.96
CA GLN A 136 -15.73 -20.29 -12.14
C GLN A 136 -16.70 -20.07 -10.95
N PRO A 137 -18.01 -19.84 -11.18
CA PRO A 137 -18.96 -19.53 -10.10
C PRO A 137 -19.04 -20.57 -8.96
N ALA A 138 -18.73 -21.84 -9.25
CA ALA A 138 -18.84 -22.95 -8.31
C ALA A 138 -17.78 -22.90 -7.18
N ASP A 139 -16.59 -22.35 -7.45
CA ASP A 139 -15.46 -22.37 -6.52
C ASP A 139 -15.52 -21.24 -5.47
N ARG A 140 -16.46 -20.30 -5.64
CA ARG A 140 -16.65 -19.11 -4.78
C ARG A 140 -17.06 -19.46 -3.34
N GLN A 141 -18.01 -20.37 -3.16
CA GLN A 141 -18.61 -20.66 -1.84
C GLN A 141 -17.71 -21.50 -0.94
N ALA A 142 -16.94 -22.43 -1.51
CA ALA A 142 -16.06 -23.31 -0.74
C ALA A 142 -14.88 -22.55 -0.11
N LEU A 143 -14.40 -21.49 -0.78
CA LEU A 143 -13.28 -20.69 -0.32
C LEU A 143 -13.68 -19.63 0.72
N GLU A 144 -14.81 -18.95 0.53
CA GLU A 144 -15.35 -18.00 1.51
C GLU A 144 -15.60 -18.66 2.88
N ALA A 145 -16.03 -19.94 2.89
CA ALA A 145 -16.23 -20.71 4.10
C ALA A 145 -14.91 -21.11 4.81
N LYS A 146 -13.83 -21.39 4.06
CA LYS A 146 -12.50 -21.74 4.63
C LYS A 146 -11.79 -20.55 5.26
N LEU A 147 -12.03 -19.34 4.75
CA LEU A 147 -11.37 -18.11 5.20
C LEU A 147 -12.20 -17.31 6.23
N ALA A 148 -13.44 -17.72 6.48
CA ALA A 148 -14.29 -17.16 7.53
C ALA A 148 -13.85 -17.55 8.95
N THR A 149 -12.83 -18.42 9.09
CA THR A 149 -12.32 -18.89 10.38
C THR A 149 -10.92 -18.38 10.65
N VAL A 150 -10.76 -17.15 11.16
CA VAL A 150 -9.52 -16.80 11.88
C VAL A 150 -9.77 -15.81 13.01
N GLY A 151 -9.47 -16.27 14.23
CA GLY A 151 -9.27 -15.46 15.43
C GLY A 151 -10.32 -15.70 16.52
N GLU A 152 -9.89 -16.14 17.69
CA GLU A 152 -10.73 -16.06 18.89
C GLU A 152 -11.05 -14.59 19.17
N SER A 153 -12.32 -14.30 19.44
CA SER A 153 -12.75 -12.96 19.85
C SER A 153 -12.18 -12.65 21.23
N ILE A 154 -11.23 -11.73 21.31
CA ILE A 154 -10.66 -11.27 22.59
C ILE A 154 -11.43 -10.02 23.05
N PRO A 155 -12.06 -10.01 24.23
CA PRO A 155 -12.72 -8.82 24.76
C PRO A 155 -11.76 -7.64 24.90
N CYS A 156 -12.23 -6.43 24.62
CA CYS A 156 -11.44 -5.21 24.86
C CYS A 156 -11.25 -5.00 26.37
N PRO A 157 -10.02 -4.74 26.86
CA PRO A 157 -9.80 -4.44 28.27
C PRO A 157 -10.48 -3.12 28.65
N GLU A 158 -10.78 -2.96 29.94
CA GLU A 158 -11.16 -1.67 30.49
C GLU A 158 -10.00 -0.67 30.38
N MET A 159 -10.32 0.56 30.03
CA MET A 159 -9.36 1.63 29.75
C MET A 159 -9.65 2.83 30.65
N ASN A 160 -8.61 3.44 31.21
CA ASN A 160 -8.73 4.72 31.90
C ASN A 160 -8.96 5.86 30.88
N CYS A 161 -10.20 5.98 30.42
CA CYS A 161 -10.57 6.91 29.35
C CYS A 161 -10.90 8.32 29.84
N ALA A 162 -11.40 8.44 31.07
CA ALA A 162 -11.81 9.72 31.65
C ALA A 162 -10.58 10.63 31.84
N ASP A 163 -9.57 10.15 32.56
CA ASP A 163 -8.36 10.93 32.84
C ASP A 163 -7.62 11.32 31.54
N LYS A 164 -7.57 10.40 30.57
CA LYS A 164 -6.97 10.67 29.25
C LYS A 164 -7.80 11.71 28.47
N THR A 165 -9.12 11.67 28.56
CA THR A 165 -10.01 12.66 27.95
C THR A 165 -9.73 14.04 28.54
N ASP A 166 -9.71 14.16 29.87
CA ASP A 166 -9.49 15.43 30.56
C ASP A 166 -8.10 16.00 30.25
N ALA A 167 -7.07 15.15 30.21
CA ALA A 167 -5.72 15.56 29.83
C ALA A 167 -5.64 16.05 28.36
N ILE A 168 -6.33 15.38 27.43
CA ILE A 168 -6.44 15.84 26.02
C ILE A 168 -7.14 17.21 25.97
N ARG A 169 -8.26 17.37 26.66
CA ARG A 169 -9.03 18.62 26.70
C ARG A 169 -8.20 19.77 27.25
N ALA A 170 -7.55 19.55 28.39
CA ALA A 170 -6.70 20.54 29.04
C ALA A 170 -5.56 20.98 28.13
N LYS A 171 -4.84 20.04 27.50
CA LYS A 171 -3.74 20.39 26.60
C LYS A 171 -4.23 21.05 25.31
N ALA A 172 -5.32 20.56 24.73
CA ALA A 172 -5.93 21.14 23.54
C ALA A 172 -6.37 22.60 23.79
N ARG A 173 -7.00 22.86 24.94
CA ARG A 173 -7.41 24.20 25.38
C ARG A 173 -6.22 25.12 25.50
N GLU A 174 -5.19 24.68 26.22
CA GLU A 174 -3.96 25.44 26.41
C GLU A 174 -3.32 25.87 25.07
N LEU A 175 -3.23 24.95 24.11
CA LEU A 175 -2.63 25.22 22.79
C LEU A 175 -3.45 26.24 21.97
N LEU A 176 -4.78 26.20 22.08
CA LEU A 176 -5.67 27.14 21.39
C LEU A 176 -5.71 28.51 22.08
N GLU A 177 -5.72 28.57 23.41
CA GLU A 177 -5.69 29.82 24.19
C GLU A 177 -4.38 30.59 23.97
N LYS A 178 -3.27 29.88 23.85
CA LYS A 178 -1.95 30.45 23.54
C LYS A 178 -1.75 30.78 22.06
N ASP A 179 -2.73 30.46 21.22
CA ASP A 179 -2.68 30.64 19.76
C ASP A 179 -1.49 29.91 19.07
N GLU A 180 -1.00 28.83 19.68
CA GLU A 180 0.11 28.02 19.15
C GLU A 180 -0.33 27.14 17.98
N VAL A 181 -1.61 26.75 17.96
CA VAL A 181 -2.23 25.94 16.89
C VAL A 181 -3.54 26.57 16.44
N GLY A 182 -3.87 26.42 15.16
CA GLY A 182 -5.13 26.93 14.61
C GLY A 182 -6.30 25.94 14.70
N VAL A 183 -6.03 24.66 14.95
CA VAL A 183 -7.05 23.61 15.10
C VAL A 183 -6.45 22.39 15.80
N VAL A 184 -7.27 21.75 16.63
CA VAL A 184 -6.99 20.45 17.26
C VAL A 184 -7.85 19.38 16.59
N ILE A 185 -7.20 18.39 15.99
CA ILE A 185 -7.85 17.22 15.39
C ILE A 185 -7.94 16.11 16.45
N GLY A 186 -9.15 15.76 16.86
CA GLY A 186 -9.41 14.72 17.85
C GLY A 186 -10.65 13.90 17.52
N TYR A 187 -11.31 13.38 18.55
CA TYR A 187 -12.54 12.60 18.43
C TYR A 187 -13.67 13.24 19.22
N GLU A 188 -14.90 13.05 18.78
CA GLU A 188 -16.12 13.36 19.54
C GLU A 188 -17.08 12.16 19.50
N VAL A 189 -18.04 12.12 20.43
CA VAL A 189 -19.21 11.23 20.31
C VAL A 189 -20.29 11.95 19.51
N GLY A 190 -20.57 11.47 18.30
CA GLY A 190 -21.62 12.04 17.47
C GLY A 190 -23.03 11.78 18.03
N PRO A 191 -24.08 12.42 17.48
CA PRO A 191 -25.46 12.34 18.00
C PRO A 191 -26.06 10.93 18.07
N ARG A 192 -25.49 9.97 17.34
CA ARG A 192 -25.90 8.55 17.33
C ARG A 192 -25.04 7.68 18.27
N GLY A 193 -24.30 8.29 19.19
CA GLY A 193 -23.41 7.59 20.13
C GLY A 193 -22.13 7.03 19.52
N ARG A 194 -21.84 7.32 18.24
CA ARG A 194 -20.64 6.81 17.55
C ARG A 194 -19.50 7.81 17.60
N THR A 195 -18.32 7.33 17.98
CA THR A 195 -17.09 8.12 17.94
C THR A 195 -16.68 8.44 16.51
N ARG A 196 -16.42 9.73 16.22
CA ARG A 196 -16.02 10.22 14.89
C ARG A 196 -14.92 11.28 15.01
N PRO A 197 -14.17 11.57 13.93
CA PRO A 197 -13.22 12.69 13.90
C PRO A 197 -13.92 14.02 14.21
N TYR A 198 -13.27 14.85 15.01
CA TYR A 198 -13.71 16.18 15.40
C TYR A 198 -12.58 17.19 15.23
N PHE A 199 -12.92 18.45 14.96
CA PHE A 199 -11.99 19.54 14.73
C PHE A 199 -12.38 20.70 15.64
N ALA A 200 -11.61 20.95 16.69
CA ALA A 200 -11.80 22.07 17.60
C ALA A 200 -10.95 23.26 17.16
N TYR A 201 -11.57 24.42 16.95
CA TYR A 201 -10.93 25.68 16.56
C TYR A 201 -10.92 26.70 17.69
N THR A 202 -11.75 26.54 18.72
CA THR A 202 -11.76 27.42 19.90
C THR A 202 -11.53 26.65 21.21
N PRO A 203 -11.04 27.32 22.28
CA PRO A 203 -10.85 26.71 23.60
C PRO A 203 -12.11 26.08 24.23
N GLU A 204 -13.30 26.57 23.87
CA GLU A 204 -14.57 26.04 24.37
C GLU A 204 -14.96 24.75 23.64
N GLU A 205 -14.69 24.69 22.33
CA GLU A 205 -14.95 23.50 21.51
C GLU A 205 -14.16 22.27 21.98
N THR A 206 -13.07 22.45 22.73
CA THR A 206 -12.29 21.33 23.25
C THR A 206 -13.07 20.45 24.21
N GLU A 207 -14.14 20.95 24.85
CA GLU A 207 -15.02 20.14 25.71
C GLU A 207 -15.70 18.98 24.96
N HIS A 208 -15.81 19.05 23.64
CA HIS A 208 -16.35 17.97 22.82
C HIS A 208 -15.35 16.84 22.55
N LEU A 209 -14.06 17.06 22.83
CA LEU A 209 -13.02 16.05 22.63
C LEU A 209 -13.23 14.88 23.59
N VAL A 210 -13.07 13.67 23.09
CA VAL A 210 -13.16 12.43 23.87
C VAL A 210 -12.03 11.48 23.54
N TRP A 211 -11.70 10.64 24.52
CA TRP A 211 -10.95 9.41 24.32
C TRP A 211 -11.76 8.24 24.84
N ASN A 212 -11.91 7.20 24.01
CA ASN A 212 -12.62 5.98 24.37
C ASN A 212 -12.17 4.81 23.47
N PRO A 213 -12.55 3.55 23.78
CA PRO A 213 -12.14 2.40 22.99
C PRO A 213 -12.68 2.40 21.54
N ASP A 214 -13.57 3.33 21.17
CA ASP A 214 -14.13 3.49 19.83
C ASP A 214 -13.37 4.52 18.96
N CYS A 215 -12.28 5.11 19.47
CA CYS A 215 -11.38 6.06 18.78
C CYS A 215 -10.56 5.40 17.65
N SER A 216 -11.26 4.73 16.73
CA SER A 216 -10.70 3.83 15.74
C SER A 216 -10.01 4.54 14.57
N HIS A 217 -10.55 5.67 14.10
CA HIS A 217 -10.07 6.39 12.93
C HIS A 217 -8.62 6.84 13.08
N ASN A 218 -7.83 6.79 11.99
CA ASN A 218 -6.52 7.43 11.97
C ASN A 218 -6.67 8.91 11.56
N LEU A 219 -6.53 9.81 12.53
CA LEU A 219 -6.77 11.24 12.34
C LEU A 219 -5.71 11.95 11.51
N THR A 220 -4.52 11.35 11.38
CA THR A 220 -3.40 11.95 10.62
C THR A 220 -3.74 12.14 9.14
N ARG A 221 -4.76 11.42 8.62
CA ARG A 221 -5.31 11.59 7.26
C ARG A 221 -5.74 13.02 6.96
N TYR A 222 -6.17 13.77 7.98
CA TYR A 222 -6.68 15.13 7.83
C TYR A 222 -5.57 16.19 7.82
N LEU A 223 -4.35 15.86 8.25
CA LEU A 223 -3.23 16.82 8.32
C LEU A 223 -2.95 17.51 6.99
N PRO A 224 -2.77 16.80 5.84
CA PRO A 224 -2.44 17.48 4.59
C PRO A 224 -3.53 18.44 4.13
N ILE A 225 -4.80 18.18 4.47
CA ILE A 225 -5.92 19.04 4.11
C ILE A 225 -5.95 20.29 5.00
N LYS A 226 -5.66 20.14 6.30
CA LYS A 226 -5.64 21.27 7.26
C LYS A 226 -4.40 22.15 7.12
N LEU A 227 -3.28 21.60 6.65
CA LEU A 227 -2.03 22.32 6.42
C LEU A 227 -1.90 22.90 5.00
N ARG A 228 -2.90 22.68 4.13
CA ARG A 228 -2.85 23.20 2.76
C ARG A 228 -3.10 24.71 2.77
N PRO A 229 -2.20 25.54 2.19
CA PRO A 229 -2.46 26.97 2.07
C PRO A 229 -3.65 27.23 1.15
N VAL A 230 -4.55 28.10 1.59
CA VAL A 230 -5.69 28.57 0.79
C VAL A 230 -5.24 29.79 -0.01
N LYS A 231 -5.50 29.80 -1.33
CA LYS A 231 -5.15 30.95 -2.18
C LYS A 231 -5.73 32.24 -1.60
N GLY A 232 -4.87 33.24 -1.38
CA GLY A 232 -5.26 34.56 -0.86
C GLY A 232 -5.41 34.67 0.65
N LYS A 233 -5.01 33.65 1.43
CA LYS A 233 -4.92 33.72 2.90
C LYS A 233 -3.48 33.49 3.36
N GLU A 234 -3.18 33.93 4.58
CA GLU A 234 -1.92 33.63 5.27
C GLU A 234 -1.69 32.11 5.36
N ASN A 235 -0.43 31.74 5.57
CA ASN A 235 -0.07 30.34 5.79
C ASN A 235 -0.88 29.76 6.97
N PRO A 236 -1.39 28.52 6.84
CA PRO A 236 -2.17 27.92 7.90
C PRO A 236 -1.31 27.79 9.15
N LYS A 237 -1.89 28.14 10.30
CA LYS A 237 -1.29 27.93 11.61
C LYS A 237 -0.98 26.44 11.84
N PRO A 238 -0.03 26.12 12.73
CA PRO A 238 0.24 24.74 13.11
C PRO A 238 -1.04 24.00 13.55
N VAL A 239 -1.05 22.69 13.39
CA VAL A 239 -2.20 21.83 13.66
C VAL A 239 -1.85 20.86 14.76
N ALA A 240 -2.67 20.78 15.81
CA ALA A 240 -2.55 19.71 16.79
C ALA A 240 -3.33 18.46 16.34
N VAL A 241 -2.80 17.27 16.60
CA VAL A 241 -3.48 16.01 16.28
C VAL A 241 -3.33 14.99 17.40
N VAL A 242 -4.45 14.39 17.81
CA VAL A 242 -4.47 13.26 18.74
C VAL A 242 -4.12 11.97 17.99
N VAL A 243 -3.12 11.24 18.46
CA VAL A 243 -2.65 10.01 17.80
C VAL A 243 -2.55 8.83 18.75
N LYS A 244 -2.97 7.67 18.27
CA LYS A 244 -2.61 6.36 18.84
C LYS A 244 -1.14 6.04 18.53
N PRO A 245 -0.52 5.05 19.22
CA PRO A 245 0.81 4.57 18.86
C PRO A 245 0.92 4.14 17.40
N CYS A 246 -0.06 3.39 16.90
CA CYS A 246 -0.12 2.97 15.50
C CYS A 246 -0.30 4.14 14.52
N ASP A 247 -0.98 5.22 14.92
CA ASP A 247 -1.19 6.41 14.09
C ASP A 247 0.07 7.28 14.04
N SER A 248 0.85 7.33 15.13
CA SER A 248 2.09 8.13 15.21
C SER A 248 3.11 7.75 14.12
N LYS A 249 3.12 6.48 13.69
CA LYS A 249 3.93 6.00 12.55
C LYS A 249 3.62 6.76 11.26
N ALA A 250 2.36 7.18 11.06
CA ALA A 250 1.94 7.95 9.89
C ALA A 250 2.63 9.32 9.82
N ILE A 251 2.95 9.91 10.99
CA ILE A 251 3.63 11.21 11.08
C ILE A 251 5.00 11.12 10.42
N ASN A 252 5.79 10.13 10.82
CA ASN A 252 7.12 9.89 10.25
C ASN A 252 7.09 9.62 8.75
N VAL A 253 6.13 8.83 8.25
CA VAL A 253 6.03 8.57 6.80
C VAL A 253 5.68 9.85 6.05
N MET A 254 4.71 10.63 6.52
CA MET A 254 4.34 11.89 5.87
C MET A 254 5.45 12.95 5.93
N MET A 255 6.21 13.00 7.02
CA MET A 255 7.40 13.84 7.11
C MET A 255 8.49 13.40 6.12
N ALA A 256 8.76 12.10 6.03
CA ALA A 256 9.73 11.55 5.08
C ALA A 256 9.37 11.85 3.61
N GLU A 257 8.07 12.02 3.33
CA GLU A 257 7.53 12.35 2.01
C GLU A 257 7.36 13.86 1.79
N ASN A 258 7.84 14.69 2.72
CA ASN A 258 7.74 16.15 2.69
C ASN A 258 6.29 16.65 2.56
N GLN A 259 5.32 15.97 3.18
CA GLN A 259 3.92 16.41 3.17
C GLN A 259 3.70 17.65 4.06
N TYR A 260 4.52 17.81 5.09
CA TYR A 260 4.58 18.96 5.98
C TYR A 260 5.90 18.96 6.74
N ARG A 261 6.25 20.10 7.33
CA ARG A 261 7.40 20.22 8.23
C ARG A 261 7.00 19.93 9.68
N ARG A 262 7.96 19.53 10.49
CA ARG A 262 7.72 19.11 11.88
C ARG A 262 7.14 20.21 12.78
N ASP A 263 7.53 21.46 12.55
CA ASP A 263 7.06 22.66 13.26
C ASP A 263 5.58 22.97 12.99
N GLN A 264 5.00 22.41 11.93
CA GLN A 264 3.61 22.66 11.57
C GLN A 264 2.61 21.73 12.27
N VAL A 265 3.08 20.72 13.01
CA VAL A 265 2.21 19.72 13.64
C VAL A 265 2.59 19.52 15.10
N HIS A 266 1.63 19.72 16.00
CA HIS A 266 1.76 19.35 17.41
C HIS A 266 1.11 17.98 17.65
N VAL A 267 1.89 17.00 18.08
CA VAL A 267 1.43 15.61 18.20
C VAL A 267 1.06 15.31 19.65
N LEU A 268 -0.24 15.20 19.92
CA LEU A 268 -0.80 14.74 21.19
C LEU A 268 -0.85 13.20 21.16
N GLY A 269 0.20 12.57 21.65
CA GLY A 269 0.34 11.12 21.65
C GLY A 269 -0.37 10.51 22.86
N VAL A 270 -1.30 9.59 22.64
CA VAL A 270 -2.03 8.92 23.72
C VAL A 270 -1.53 7.48 23.86
N THR A 271 -1.25 7.05 25.10
CA THR A 271 -0.96 5.64 25.35
C THR A 271 -2.21 4.79 25.12
N CYS A 272 -2.06 3.61 24.51
CA CYS A 272 -3.19 2.83 24.00
C CYS A 272 -3.14 1.37 24.46
N GLU A 273 -4.23 0.93 25.07
CA GLU A 273 -4.44 -0.45 25.54
C GLU A 273 -5.14 -1.34 24.49
N GLY A 274 -5.67 -0.73 23.42
CA GLY A 274 -6.42 -1.39 22.37
C GLY A 274 -7.62 -0.56 21.91
N ILE A 275 -8.18 -0.94 20.77
CA ILE A 275 -9.40 -0.33 20.21
C ILE A 275 -10.37 -1.46 19.92
N ARG A 276 -11.65 -1.26 20.24
CA ARG A 276 -12.68 -2.29 20.07
C ARG A 276 -13.37 -2.25 18.70
N THR A 277 -13.95 -3.37 18.31
CA THR A 277 -14.95 -3.50 17.26
C THR A 277 -16.32 -3.09 17.80
N LEU A 278 -17.33 -3.02 16.92
CA LEU A 278 -18.70 -2.72 17.34
C LEU A 278 -19.26 -3.77 18.33
N ASP A 279 -18.74 -5.00 18.29
CA ASP A 279 -19.17 -6.11 19.14
C ASP A 279 -18.45 -6.13 20.51
N GLY A 280 -17.62 -5.12 20.81
CA GLY A 280 -16.92 -5.00 22.09
C GLY A 280 -15.57 -5.74 22.18
N ASN A 281 -15.20 -6.49 21.15
CA ASN A 281 -13.93 -7.23 21.08
C ASN A 281 -12.78 -6.34 20.59
N LEU A 282 -11.53 -6.68 20.90
CA LEU A 282 -10.36 -6.03 20.32
C LEU A 282 -10.37 -6.17 18.80
N GLN A 283 -10.01 -5.09 18.11
CA GLN A 283 -9.76 -5.16 16.68
C GLN A 283 -8.55 -6.06 16.39
N THR A 284 -8.63 -6.78 15.29
CA THR A 284 -7.60 -7.67 14.73
C THR A 284 -6.18 -7.09 14.82
N ARG A 285 -6.01 -5.80 14.47
CA ARG A 285 -4.72 -5.09 14.53
C ARG A 285 -4.16 -4.91 15.94
N CYS A 286 -5.03 -4.86 16.96
CA CYS A 286 -4.65 -4.63 18.36
C CYS A 286 -4.22 -5.93 19.04
N ILE A 287 -4.68 -7.09 18.56
CA ILE A 287 -4.37 -8.41 19.16
C ILE A 287 -2.86 -8.70 19.13
N ALA A 288 -2.20 -8.35 18.01
CA ALA A 288 -0.76 -8.52 17.83
C ALA A 288 0.04 -7.22 18.05
N CYS A 289 -0.60 -6.14 18.52
CA CYS A 289 0.08 -4.87 18.73
C CYS A 289 0.93 -4.90 19.99
N GLN A 290 2.22 -4.59 19.85
CA GLN A 290 3.18 -4.51 20.96
C GLN A 290 3.45 -3.06 21.39
N GLU A 291 2.93 -2.10 20.63
CA GLU A 291 3.18 -0.66 20.79
C GLU A 291 2.11 -0.04 21.69
N SER A 292 2.46 0.24 22.96
CA SER A 292 1.57 0.94 23.90
C SER A 292 1.81 2.45 23.95
N VAL A 293 3.01 2.90 23.53
CA VAL A 293 3.44 4.30 23.58
C VAL A 293 3.69 4.83 22.16
N PRO A 294 3.25 6.05 21.82
CA PRO A 294 3.55 6.67 20.53
C PRO A 294 5.04 6.84 20.26
N ILE A 295 5.46 6.52 19.04
CA ILE A 295 6.87 6.64 18.60
C ILE A 295 7.25 8.11 18.44
N VAL A 296 6.29 8.94 18.03
CA VAL A 296 6.45 10.39 17.89
C VAL A 296 5.31 11.06 18.62
N CYS A 297 5.65 11.94 19.57
CA CYS A 297 4.72 12.85 20.23
C CYS A 297 5.46 14.08 20.77
N ASP A 298 4.75 15.20 20.88
CA ASP A 298 5.21 16.41 21.59
C ASP A 298 4.69 16.42 23.03
N THR A 299 3.44 15.99 23.20
CA THR A 299 2.82 15.77 24.51
C THR A 299 2.42 14.31 24.61
N LEU A 300 2.88 13.62 25.65
CA LEU A 300 2.40 12.28 25.99
C LEU A 300 1.20 12.39 26.93
N ILE A 301 0.11 11.70 26.61
CA ILE A 301 -1.09 11.57 27.42
C ILE A 301 -1.19 10.13 27.94
N GLY A 302 -1.25 10.00 29.26
CA GLY A 302 -1.19 8.72 29.97
C GLY A 302 0.23 8.33 30.35
N GLU A 303 0.36 7.27 31.15
CA GLU A 303 1.66 6.81 31.65
C GLU A 303 2.36 5.90 30.64
N ALA A 304 3.65 6.14 30.43
CA ALA A 304 4.46 5.30 29.57
C ALA A 304 4.60 3.91 30.20
N THR A 305 4.05 2.89 29.54
CA THR A 305 4.15 1.50 29.98
C THR A 305 5.21 0.77 29.17
N THR A 306 5.74 -0.32 29.72
CA THR A 306 6.60 -1.23 28.96
C THR A 306 5.85 -1.81 27.77
N PRO A 307 6.52 -2.08 26.63
CA PRO A 307 5.92 -2.76 25.49
C PRO A 307 5.18 -4.02 25.92
N ARG A 308 3.94 -4.18 25.48
CA ARG A 308 3.13 -5.35 25.85
C ARG A 308 3.55 -6.53 24.98
N PRO A 309 3.72 -7.75 25.54
CA PRO A 309 3.84 -8.93 24.70
C PRO A 309 2.56 -9.08 23.85
N PRO A 310 2.68 -9.59 22.61
CA PRO A 310 1.50 -9.83 21.77
C PRO A 310 0.54 -10.80 22.47
N LEU A 311 -0.76 -10.53 22.42
CA LEU A 311 -1.76 -11.38 23.08
C LEU A 311 -1.87 -12.75 22.40
N GLN A 312 -1.73 -12.77 21.08
CA GLN A 312 -1.68 -13.96 20.23
C GLN A 312 -0.76 -13.69 19.03
N VAL A 313 -0.36 -14.76 18.32
CA VAL A 313 0.31 -14.66 17.01
C VAL A 313 -0.55 -13.80 16.08
N SER A 314 0.08 -12.97 15.26
CA SER A 314 -0.65 -12.12 14.31
C SER A 314 -1.50 -12.98 13.39
N CYS A 315 -2.82 -12.91 13.55
CA CYS A 315 -3.79 -13.55 12.68
C CYS A 315 -3.57 -13.19 11.19
N CYS A 316 -3.05 -12.00 10.91
CA CYS A 316 -2.69 -11.62 9.55
C CYS A 316 -1.43 -12.36 9.04
N GLU A 317 -0.43 -12.61 9.90
CA GLU A 317 0.75 -13.42 9.52
C GLU A 317 0.34 -14.86 9.26
N THR A 318 -0.51 -15.43 10.13
CA THR A 318 -1.08 -16.77 9.92
C THR A 318 -1.87 -16.85 8.63
N ALA A 319 -2.80 -15.92 8.37
CA ALA A 319 -3.61 -15.90 7.16
C ALA A 319 -2.77 -15.70 5.88
N ILE A 320 -1.70 -14.90 5.94
CA ILE A 320 -0.74 -14.78 4.83
C ILE A 320 -0.06 -16.12 4.57
N ALA A 321 0.44 -16.78 5.61
CA ALA A 321 1.12 -18.06 5.48
C ALA A 321 0.18 -19.17 4.94
N GLU A 322 -1.06 -19.20 5.41
CA GLU A 322 -2.09 -20.10 4.89
C GLU A 322 -2.34 -19.90 3.40
N LEU A 323 -2.53 -18.64 2.96
CA LEU A 323 -2.68 -18.32 1.55
C LEU A 323 -1.43 -18.72 0.76
N GLU A 324 -0.22 -18.44 1.25
CA GLU A 324 1.03 -18.79 0.58
C GLU A 324 1.24 -20.31 0.41
N ASN A 325 0.64 -21.13 1.27
CA ASN A 325 0.68 -22.59 1.20
C ASN A 325 -0.35 -23.19 0.22
N THR A 326 -1.27 -22.39 -0.32
CA THR A 326 -2.21 -22.84 -1.36
C THR A 326 -1.61 -22.72 -2.76
N THR A 327 -2.20 -23.43 -3.73
CA THR A 327 -1.75 -23.37 -5.12
C THR A 327 -1.98 -21.97 -5.73
N PRO A 328 -1.23 -21.57 -6.78
CA PRO A 328 -1.47 -20.31 -7.48
C PRO A 328 -2.93 -20.10 -7.90
N THR A 329 -3.58 -21.16 -8.41
CA THR A 329 -4.99 -21.14 -8.81
C THR A 329 -5.93 -20.86 -7.63
N GLU A 330 -5.78 -21.58 -6.52
CA GLU A 330 -6.59 -21.35 -5.31
C GLU A 330 -6.40 -19.92 -4.75
N ARG A 331 -5.16 -19.41 -4.72
CA ARG A 331 -4.90 -18.02 -4.33
C ARG A 331 -5.57 -17.02 -5.26
N MET A 332 -5.52 -17.28 -6.57
CA MET A 332 -6.14 -16.41 -7.56
C MET A 332 -7.66 -16.38 -7.38
N GLU A 333 -8.28 -17.54 -7.23
CA GLU A 333 -9.72 -17.67 -6.94
C GLU A 333 -10.11 -16.93 -5.67
N PHE A 334 -9.31 -17.04 -4.61
CA PHE A 334 -9.49 -16.25 -3.40
C PHE A 334 -9.53 -14.77 -3.71
N TRP A 335 -8.47 -14.21 -4.28
CA TRP A 335 -8.38 -12.78 -4.49
C TRP A 335 -9.44 -12.26 -5.45
N LEU A 336 -9.70 -12.98 -6.54
CA LEU A 336 -10.74 -12.59 -7.50
C LEU A 336 -12.13 -12.61 -6.84
N SER A 337 -12.45 -13.60 -5.99
CA SER A 337 -13.72 -13.63 -5.24
C SER A 337 -13.88 -12.44 -4.30
N GLN A 338 -12.79 -12.03 -3.65
CA GLN A 338 -12.77 -10.85 -2.79
C GLN A 338 -12.92 -9.55 -3.60
N PHE A 339 -12.23 -9.45 -4.75
CA PHE A 339 -12.30 -8.28 -5.61
C PHE A 339 -13.66 -8.13 -6.27
N ASP A 340 -14.31 -9.21 -6.69
CA ASP A 340 -15.64 -9.17 -7.29
C ASP A 340 -16.67 -8.46 -6.38
N ARG A 341 -16.61 -8.73 -5.07
CA ARG A 341 -17.43 -8.09 -4.03
C ARG A 341 -17.20 -6.59 -3.90
N CYS A 342 -16.07 -6.06 -4.36
CA CYS A 342 -15.76 -4.64 -4.24
C CYS A 342 -16.76 -3.80 -5.04
N ILE A 343 -17.39 -2.81 -4.39
CA ILE A 343 -18.30 -1.86 -5.05
C ILE A 343 -17.61 -0.56 -5.50
N ARG A 344 -16.27 -0.51 -5.44
CA ARG A 344 -15.42 0.68 -5.73
C ARG A 344 -15.91 1.98 -5.07
N CYS A 345 -16.42 1.92 -3.83
CA CYS A 345 -16.82 3.11 -3.07
C CYS A 345 -15.65 3.98 -2.57
N TYR A 346 -14.40 3.52 -2.77
CA TYR A 346 -13.15 4.18 -2.37
C TYR A 346 -12.98 4.47 -0.87
N ALA A 347 -13.83 3.95 0.02
CA ALA A 347 -13.70 4.13 1.46
C ALA A 347 -12.30 3.71 1.97
N CYS A 348 -11.76 2.61 1.44
CA CYS A 348 -10.41 2.12 1.78
C CYS A 348 -9.27 3.08 1.38
N ARG A 349 -9.46 3.88 0.32
CA ARG A 349 -8.55 4.95 -0.09
C ARG A 349 -8.73 6.17 0.80
N GLN A 350 -9.98 6.60 1.03
CA GLN A 350 -10.27 7.81 1.78
C GLN A 350 -9.86 7.71 3.25
N ALA A 351 -9.97 6.53 3.86
CA ALA A 351 -9.56 6.27 5.24
C ALA A 351 -8.04 6.13 5.42
N CYS A 352 -7.27 5.91 4.34
CA CYS A 352 -5.84 5.64 4.44
C CYS A 352 -5.02 6.95 4.47
N PRO A 353 -4.24 7.23 5.54
CA PRO A 353 -3.41 8.45 5.60
C PRO A 353 -2.30 8.48 4.54
N MET A 354 -1.88 7.31 4.05
CA MET A 354 -0.81 7.16 3.03
C MET A 354 -1.35 7.30 1.60
N CYS A 355 -2.67 7.31 1.39
CA CYS A 355 -3.27 7.59 0.09
C CYS A 355 -3.52 9.10 -0.07
N ASN A 356 -2.45 9.86 -0.22
CA ASN A 356 -2.44 11.33 -0.21
C ASN A 356 -2.19 11.99 -1.59
N CYS A 357 -2.09 11.21 -2.67
CA CYS A 357 -1.86 11.75 -4.01
C CYS A 357 -2.94 12.80 -4.37
N PRO A 358 -2.56 13.96 -4.96
CA PRO A 358 -3.53 15.00 -5.31
C PRO A 358 -4.52 14.51 -6.37
N ILE A 359 -4.04 13.68 -7.31
CA ILE A 359 -4.86 13.04 -8.34
C ILE A 359 -4.53 11.54 -8.30
N CYS A 360 -5.54 10.71 -8.07
CA CYS A 360 -5.37 9.26 -8.03
C CYS A 360 -5.56 8.68 -9.42
N LEU A 361 -4.59 7.90 -9.92
CA LEU A 361 -4.68 7.25 -11.22
C LEU A 361 -5.96 6.41 -11.39
N PHE A 362 -6.39 5.75 -10.32
CA PHE A 362 -7.57 4.88 -10.32
C PHE A 362 -8.91 5.62 -10.17
N ASP A 363 -8.86 6.95 -10.08
CA ASP A 363 -10.03 7.85 -9.96
C ASP A 363 -10.15 8.78 -11.18
N ARG A 364 -9.29 8.61 -12.18
CA ARG A 364 -9.36 9.35 -13.44
C ARG A 364 -10.23 8.60 -14.43
N ASP A 365 -11.11 9.35 -15.09
CA ASP A 365 -11.89 8.93 -16.25
C ASP A 365 -10.99 8.54 -17.43
N GLU A 366 -10.00 9.37 -17.75
CA GLU A 366 -9.07 9.19 -18.89
C GLU A 366 -7.78 8.45 -18.51
N SER A 367 -7.84 7.54 -17.52
CA SER A 367 -6.67 6.74 -17.16
C SER A 367 -6.29 5.79 -18.31
N THR A 368 -5.11 5.99 -18.87
CA THR A 368 -4.55 5.12 -19.93
C THR A 368 -4.15 3.74 -19.42
N TYR A 369 -4.23 3.48 -18.12
CA TYR A 369 -3.77 2.23 -17.50
C TYR A 369 -4.94 1.34 -17.07
N VAL A 370 -5.94 1.92 -16.42
CA VAL A 370 -7.10 1.21 -15.86
C VAL A 370 -8.29 2.15 -15.76
N GLY A 371 -9.45 1.72 -16.24
CA GLY A 371 -10.67 2.52 -16.21
C GLY A 371 -11.37 2.58 -14.84
N LEU A 372 -12.42 3.40 -14.76
CA LEU A 372 -13.30 3.52 -13.60
C LEU A 372 -14.34 2.39 -13.47
N GLY A 373 -14.32 1.43 -14.41
CA GLY A 373 -15.27 0.32 -14.45
C GLY A 373 -15.28 -0.54 -13.19
N ILE A 374 -16.39 -1.25 -12.97
CA ILE A 374 -16.57 -2.20 -11.88
C ILE A 374 -16.45 -3.66 -12.36
N GLY A 375 -15.74 -3.90 -13.46
CA GLY A 375 -15.34 -5.26 -13.83
C GLY A 375 -14.30 -5.80 -12.85
N VAL A 376 -14.20 -7.13 -12.77
CA VAL A 376 -13.26 -7.80 -11.86
C VAL A 376 -11.81 -7.40 -12.19
N ASN A 377 -11.47 -7.24 -13.46
CA ASN A 377 -10.13 -6.81 -13.89
C ASN A 377 -9.79 -5.41 -13.39
N GLU A 378 -10.69 -4.43 -13.56
CA GLU A 378 -10.46 -3.07 -13.06
C GLU A 378 -10.36 -3.03 -11.53
N LYS A 379 -11.22 -3.79 -10.83
CA LYS A 379 -11.18 -3.90 -9.37
C LYS A 379 -9.88 -4.54 -8.89
N ARG A 380 -9.45 -5.63 -9.52
CA ARG A 380 -8.18 -6.30 -9.24
C ARG A 380 -7.00 -5.35 -9.42
N THR A 381 -6.92 -4.68 -10.57
CA THR A 381 -5.84 -3.72 -10.87
C THR A 381 -5.86 -2.53 -9.90
N PHE A 382 -7.03 -2.06 -9.46
CA PHE A 382 -7.14 -1.09 -8.37
C PHE A 382 -6.56 -1.61 -7.05
N HIS A 383 -6.97 -2.80 -6.61
CA HIS A 383 -6.55 -3.35 -5.32
C HIS A 383 -5.05 -3.68 -5.29
N LEU A 384 -4.53 -4.35 -6.32
CA LEU A 384 -3.10 -4.68 -6.44
C LEU A 384 -2.26 -3.42 -6.64
N GLY A 385 -2.67 -2.51 -7.52
CA GLY A 385 -1.95 -1.27 -7.75
C GLY A 385 -1.90 -0.38 -6.51
N ARG A 386 -3.01 -0.27 -5.76
CA ARG A 386 -3.02 0.45 -4.48
C ARG A 386 -2.13 -0.21 -3.43
N ALA A 387 -2.15 -1.54 -3.32
CA ALA A 387 -1.26 -2.25 -2.40
C ALA A 387 0.21 -1.98 -2.75
N TYR A 388 0.56 -2.02 -4.04
CA TYR A 388 1.89 -1.68 -4.51
C TYR A 388 2.28 -0.22 -4.20
N HIS A 389 1.39 0.75 -4.41
CA HIS A 389 1.64 2.16 -4.08
C HIS A 389 1.86 2.41 -2.58
N LEU A 390 1.40 1.48 -1.72
CA LEU A 390 1.58 1.52 -0.27
C LEU A 390 2.80 0.72 0.21
N ALA A 391 3.51 0.04 -0.69
CA ALA A 391 4.66 -0.78 -0.32
C ALA A 391 5.79 0.09 0.28
N GLY A 392 6.19 -0.26 1.51
CA GLY A 392 7.12 0.53 2.34
C GLY A 392 6.54 1.80 2.98
N ARG A 393 5.24 2.06 2.80
CA ARG A 393 4.50 3.20 3.40
C ARG A 393 3.42 2.75 4.38
N CYS A 394 2.89 1.54 4.22
CA CYS A 394 1.84 1.00 5.09
C CYS A 394 2.32 0.88 6.55
N ILE A 395 1.65 1.56 7.46
CA ILE A 395 1.93 1.56 8.91
C ILE A 395 1.17 0.48 9.70
N GLY A 396 0.40 -0.38 9.02
CA GLY A 396 -0.37 -1.46 9.68
C GLY A 396 -1.59 -1.01 10.48
N CYS A 397 -2.16 0.18 10.21
CA CYS A 397 -3.33 0.66 10.95
C CYS A 397 -4.66 -0.03 10.57
N ASN A 398 -4.71 -0.85 9.50
CA ASN A 398 -5.89 -1.56 9.01
C ASN A 398 -7.17 -0.72 8.76
N GLU A 399 -7.06 0.62 8.69
CA GLU A 399 -8.20 1.51 8.40
C GLU A 399 -8.87 1.20 7.04
N CYS A 400 -8.09 0.70 6.07
CA CYS A 400 -8.62 0.36 4.77
C CYS A 400 -9.56 -0.85 4.76
N GLU A 401 -9.33 -1.79 5.67
CA GLU A 401 -10.18 -2.97 5.85
C GLU A 401 -11.39 -2.61 6.72
N ARG A 402 -11.16 -1.91 7.84
CA ARG A 402 -12.22 -1.41 8.72
C ARG A 402 -13.27 -0.57 7.97
N ALA A 403 -12.82 0.28 7.06
CA ALA A 403 -13.71 1.16 6.29
C ALA A 403 -14.40 0.44 5.11
N CYS A 404 -14.06 -0.81 4.81
CA CYS A 404 -14.64 -1.54 3.69
C CYS A 404 -16.04 -2.07 4.07
N PRO A 405 -17.12 -1.61 3.43
CA PRO A 405 -18.47 -2.12 3.72
C PRO A 405 -18.67 -3.58 3.29
N MET A 406 -17.75 -4.10 2.47
CA MET A 406 -17.78 -5.46 1.94
C MET A 406 -16.85 -6.40 2.71
N ASN A 407 -16.18 -5.94 3.77
CA ASN A 407 -15.25 -6.75 4.58
C ASN A 407 -14.18 -7.47 3.73
N ILE A 408 -13.64 -6.80 2.71
CA ILE A 408 -12.56 -7.33 1.89
C ILE A 408 -11.27 -7.28 2.73
N PRO A 409 -10.48 -8.37 2.81
CA PRO A 409 -9.27 -8.46 3.63
C PRO A 409 -8.08 -7.71 2.99
N ILE A 410 -8.26 -6.41 2.76
CA ILE A 410 -7.28 -5.54 2.08
C ILE A 410 -5.98 -5.44 2.90
N SER A 411 -6.04 -5.63 4.22
CA SER A 411 -4.84 -5.54 5.06
C SER A 411 -3.82 -6.62 4.70
N LEU A 412 -4.24 -7.82 4.31
CA LEU A 412 -3.33 -8.93 3.97
C LEU A 412 -2.39 -8.57 2.82
N LEU A 413 -2.89 -7.93 1.75
CA LEU A 413 -2.06 -7.44 0.64
C LEU A 413 -0.98 -6.45 1.12
N ASN A 414 -1.37 -5.51 1.98
CA ASN A 414 -0.47 -4.46 2.45
C ASN A 414 0.55 -4.99 3.47
N GLN A 415 0.14 -5.92 4.34
CA GLN A 415 1.02 -6.55 5.31
C GLN A 415 2.01 -7.51 4.65
N LYS A 416 1.58 -8.28 3.64
CA LYS A 416 2.49 -9.09 2.82
C LYS A 416 3.59 -8.22 2.19
N LEU A 417 3.22 -7.08 1.61
CA LEU A 417 4.17 -6.14 1.04
C LEU A 417 5.05 -5.46 2.09
N ALA A 418 4.52 -5.13 3.26
CA ALA A 418 5.32 -4.61 4.36
C ALA A 418 6.40 -5.62 4.80
N ALA A 419 6.03 -6.89 4.95
CA ALA A 419 6.96 -7.97 5.27
C ALA A 419 8.01 -8.18 4.18
N GLU A 420 7.63 -8.12 2.90
CA GLU A 420 8.58 -8.22 1.78
C GLU A 420 9.58 -7.06 1.76
N ILE A 421 9.12 -5.84 2.07
CA ILE A 421 9.98 -4.65 2.14
C ILE A 421 10.94 -4.72 3.32
N GLU A 422 10.47 -5.20 4.46
CA GLU A 422 11.34 -5.44 5.61
C GLU A 422 12.40 -6.51 5.29
N LYS A 423 11.99 -7.63 4.69
CA LYS A 423 12.92 -8.71 4.30
C LYS A 423 13.96 -8.23 3.29
N SER A 424 13.55 -7.46 2.28
CA SER A 424 14.43 -7.07 1.18
C SER A 424 15.30 -5.85 1.49
N PHE A 425 14.84 -4.94 2.37
CA PHE A 425 15.48 -3.64 2.60
C PHE A 425 15.70 -3.28 4.07
N GLY A 426 15.27 -4.12 5.02
CA GLY A 426 15.34 -3.81 6.45
C GLY A 426 14.47 -2.62 6.86
N HIS A 427 13.47 -2.26 6.05
CA HIS A 427 12.69 -1.03 6.23
C HIS A 427 11.30 -1.33 6.80
N ARG A 428 10.98 -0.73 7.95
CA ARG A 428 9.62 -0.69 8.53
C ARG A 428 9.07 0.72 8.49
N ALA A 429 7.86 0.88 7.93
CA ALA A 429 7.25 2.19 7.74
C ALA A 429 6.96 2.88 9.08
N GLY A 430 7.34 4.16 9.18
CA GLY A 430 6.96 5.04 10.28
C GLY A 430 7.74 4.90 11.59
N LEU A 431 8.75 4.02 11.66
CA LEU A 431 9.66 3.98 12.83
C LEU A 431 10.60 5.19 12.88
N LYS A 432 11.03 5.66 11.71
CA LYS A 432 11.83 6.87 11.52
C LYS A 432 11.27 7.64 10.32
N ALA A 433 11.52 8.95 10.27
CA ALA A 433 11.17 9.79 9.13
C ALA A 433 12.16 9.57 7.96
N VAL A 434 12.13 8.37 7.39
CA VAL A 434 12.95 7.97 6.23
C VAL A 434 12.06 7.52 5.06
N PRO A 435 12.36 7.94 3.81
CA PRO A 435 11.55 7.57 2.66
C PRO A 435 11.53 6.05 2.43
N SER A 436 10.46 5.56 1.80
CA SER A 436 10.39 4.14 1.40
C SER A 436 11.56 3.78 0.45
N PRO A 437 12.14 2.59 0.55
CA PRO A 437 13.27 2.17 -0.30
C PRO A 437 12.88 1.98 -1.77
N ILE A 438 11.57 1.89 -2.05
CA ILE A 438 11.00 1.66 -3.38
C ILE A 438 10.16 2.83 -3.89
N VAL A 439 10.33 4.03 -3.31
CA VAL A 439 9.56 5.24 -3.65
C VAL A 439 9.32 5.33 -5.16
N THR A 440 8.05 5.24 -5.53
CA THR A 440 7.62 5.30 -6.92
C THR A 440 7.68 6.74 -7.45
N VAL A 441 7.53 7.73 -6.55
CA VAL A 441 7.50 9.18 -6.82
C VAL A 441 8.38 9.91 -5.81
N LEU A 442 9.54 10.42 -6.22
CA LEU A 442 10.37 11.27 -5.36
C LEU A 442 9.71 12.65 -5.24
N SER A 443 9.36 13.10 -4.04
CA SER A 443 9.07 14.53 -3.85
C SER A 443 10.36 15.32 -4.08
N GLY A 444 10.28 16.34 -4.95
CA GLY A 444 11.44 17.12 -5.40
C GLY A 444 11.87 16.92 -6.86
N GLU A 445 11.32 15.92 -7.58
CA GLU A 445 11.50 15.82 -9.06
C GLU A 445 10.60 16.81 -9.84
N TYR A 446 9.69 17.50 -9.17
CA TYR A 446 9.04 18.72 -9.67
C TYR A 446 9.69 19.94 -8.99
N LYS A 447 10.94 20.25 -9.35
CA LYS A 447 11.40 21.63 -9.19
C LYS A 447 10.59 22.47 -10.18
N GLU A 448 9.81 23.38 -9.63
CA GLU A 448 9.19 24.57 -10.23
C GLU A 448 9.18 24.62 -11.77
N GLY A 449 7.98 24.41 -12.32
CA GLY A 449 7.56 24.94 -13.61
C GLY A 449 6.36 25.84 -13.39
#